data_AF-A0AA43JLB1-F1
#
_entry.id   AF-A0AA43JLB1-F1
#
_cell.length_a   1.000
_cell.length_b   1.000
_cell.length_c   1.000
_cell.angle_alpha   90.00
_cell.angle_beta   90.00
_cell.angle_gamma   90.00
#
_symmetry.space_group_name_H-M   'P 1'
#
loop_
_entity.id
_entity.type
_entity.pdbx_description
1 polymer ?
#
loop_
_entity_poly.entity_id
_entity_poly.type
_entity_poly.pdbx_seq_one_letter_code
_entity_poly.pdbx_strand_id
1 'polypeptide(L)'
;MKRSFDVCMAAVGLGLTAPLLAIIAILIKLDSKGPVIFRQVRVGQGFRPFTILKFRTMAVDAPGTYVPLTVGQDPRITRVGRILRKLKLDELPQLVNVLVGDMSFVGPRPEVPRYVERLRAQFSEVLTVRPGITDLASLRYIDEATLLSRSLNPEEDYQIKVLPEKLRLAKLYIRHMSLWLDFAIIVQTLLHIGRIPFVAFTLPELKAAVEPPLTSLWTNLWPFIMKWRKPIIIVLDLALIILANYFAFTLRYDGNIPEGELHTFEQTVLALVAIRGVAFALFGLNEGLWRY
;
A
#
# COMPACT_ATOMS: atom_id res chain seq x y z
N MET A 1 7.08 21.86 6.76
CA MET A 1 7.60 20.84 5.81
C MET A 1 6.59 19.75 5.49
N LYS A 2 6.12 18.94 6.46
CA LYS A 2 5.15 17.83 6.21
C LYS A 2 3.91 18.26 5.42
N ARG A 3 3.29 19.38 5.77
CA ARG A 3 2.10 19.87 5.06
C ARG A 3 2.35 20.16 3.58
N SER A 4 3.46 20.80 3.25
CA SER A 4 3.83 21.10 1.87
C SER A 4 4.08 19.82 1.08
N PHE A 5 4.76 18.83 1.68
CA PHE A 5 4.94 17.51 1.11
C PHE A 5 3.59 16.83 0.83
N ASP A 6 2.68 16.82 1.80
CA ASP A 6 1.34 16.24 1.65
C ASP A 6 0.57 16.87 0.49
N VAL A 7 0.58 18.21 0.38
CA VAL A 7 -0.13 18.92 -0.69
C VAL A 7 0.48 18.62 -2.05
N CYS A 8 1.81 18.68 -2.19
CA CYS A 8 2.49 18.38 -3.45
C CYS A 8 2.22 16.95 -3.90
N MET A 9 2.38 15.97 -3.01
CA MET A 9 2.15 14.56 -3.32
C MET A 9 0.68 14.28 -3.64
N ALA A 10 -0.27 14.94 -2.97
CA ALA A 10 -1.69 14.75 -3.25
C ALA A 10 -2.09 15.37 -4.59
N ALA A 11 -1.53 16.53 -4.94
CA ALA A 11 -1.76 17.17 -6.23
C ALA A 11 -1.22 16.30 -7.38
N VAL A 12 0.02 15.81 -7.26
CA VAL A 12 0.62 14.88 -8.22
C VAL A 12 -0.19 13.58 -8.30
N GLY A 13 -0.53 12.99 -7.14
CA GLY A 13 -1.32 11.76 -7.08
C GLY A 13 -2.68 11.90 -7.76
N LEU A 14 -3.40 13.00 -7.51
CA LEU A 14 -4.67 13.28 -8.18
C LEU A 14 -4.50 13.52 -9.68
N GLY A 15 -3.46 14.25 -10.09
CA GLY A 15 -3.17 14.46 -11.52
C GLY A 15 -2.90 13.15 -12.27
N LEU A 16 -2.04 12.30 -11.72
CA LEU A 16 -1.68 11.01 -12.31
C LEU A 16 -2.83 10.01 -12.29
N THR A 17 -3.64 10.00 -11.23
CA THR A 17 -4.75 9.06 -11.09
C THR A 17 -6.07 9.56 -11.69
N ALA A 18 -6.16 10.81 -12.16
CA ALA A 18 -7.40 11.39 -12.68
C ALA A 18 -8.10 10.53 -13.74
N PRO A 19 -7.41 9.96 -14.76
CA PRO A 19 -8.05 9.07 -15.74
C PRO A 19 -8.65 7.83 -15.09
N LEU A 20 -7.92 7.23 -14.14
CA LEU A 20 -8.39 6.07 -13.38
C LEU A 20 -9.59 6.42 -12.49
N LEU A 21 -9.59 7.57 -11.82
CA LEU A 21 -10.72 8.04 -11.02
C LEU A 21 -11.99 8.22 -11.86
N ALA A 22 -11.86 8.74 -13.09
CA ALA A 22 -12.97 8.88 -14.02
C ALA A 22 -13.53 7.52 -14.46
N ILE A 23 -12.66 6.56 -14.80
CA ILE A 23 -13.06 5.19 -15.14
C ILE A 23 -13.80 4.54 -13.96
N ILE A 24 -13.24 4.64 -12.74
CA ILE A 24 -13.88 4.10 -11.53
C ILE A 24 -15.25 4.74 -11.30
N ALA A 25 -15.38 6.05 -11.49
CA ALA A 25 -16.65 6.76 -11.34
C ALA A 25 -17.74 6.24 -12.30
N ILE A 26 -17.37 5.99 -13.56
CA ILE A 26 -18.27 5.40 -14.56
C ILE A 26 -18.67 3.97 -14.14
N LEU A 27 -17.69 3.13 -13.76
CA LEU A 27 -17.96 1.76 -13.33
C LEU A 27 -18.91 1.70 -12.12
N ILE A 28 -18.76 2.60 -11.15
CA ILE A 28 -19.67 2.68 -9.98
C ILE A 28 -21.09 3.06 -10.41
N LYS A 29 -21.25 3.95 -11.39
CA LYS A 29 -22.57 4.37 -11.92
C LYS A 29 -23.25 3.26 -12.71
N LEU A 30 -22.49 2.45 -13.43
CA LEU A 30 -23.01 1.30 -14.17
C LEU A 30 -23.37 0.12 -13.25
N ASP A 31 -22.65 -0.07 -12.14
CA ASP A 31 -22.86 -1.19 -11.22
C ASP A 31 -24.07 -1.02 -10.30
N SER A 32 -24.41 0.20 -9.87
CA SER A 32 -25.60 0.45 -9.04
C SER A 32 -26.07 1.91 -9.06
N LYS A 33 -27.37 2.15 -8.80
CA LYS A 33 -27.94 3.51 -8.68
C LYS A 33 -27.41 4.24 -7.45
N GLY A 34 -27.14 5.54 -7.55
CA GLY A 34 -26.69 6.39 -6.44
C GLY A 34 -25.50 7.30 -6.78
N PRO A 35 -24.96 8.03 -5.79
CA PRO A 35 -23.79 8.88 -5.97
C PRO A 35 -22.49 8.07 -6.13
N VAL A 36 -21.50 8.64 -6.81
CA VAL A 36 -20.17 8.01 -6.96
C VAL A 36 -19.37 8.06 -5.66
N ILE A 37 -19.45 9.20 -4.96
CA ILE A 37 -18.67 9.47 -3.75
C ILE A 37 -19.53 9.16 -2.53
N PHE A 38 -19.01 8.32 -1.66
CA PHE A 38 -19.48 8.10 -0.31
C PHE A 38 -18.85 9.13 0.63
N ARG A 39 -19.66 9.65 1.55
CA ARG A 39 -19.28 10.69 2.52
C ARG A 39 -19.60 10.20 3.92
N GLN A 40 -18.66 10.37 4.84
CA GLN A 40 -18.87 10.02 6.25
C GLN A 40 -18.19 11.03 7.16
N VAL A 41 -18.86 11.42 8.25
CA VAL A 41 -18.26 12.31 9.25
C VAL A 41 -17.26 11.53 10.09
N ARG A 42 -16.07 12.08 10.25
CA ARG A 42 -14.99 11.57 11.10
C ARG A 42 -14.41 12.69 11.95
N VAL A 43 -13.66 12.34 12.97
CA VAL A 43 -12.97 13.32 13.82
C VAL A 43 -11.51 13.45 13.39
N GLY A 44 -11.07 14.68 13.14
CA GLY A 44 -9.71 15.03 12.77
C GLY A 44 -8.97 15.80 13.86
N GLN A 45 -7.93 16.51 13.45
CA GLN A 45 -7.03 17.23 14.35
C GLN A 45 -7.79 18.22 15.25
N GLY A 46 -7.47 18.24 16.54
CA GLY A 46 -8.09 19.13 17.53
C GLY A 46 -9.56 18.82 17.76
N PHE A 47 -9.98 17.55 17.64
CA PHE A 47 -11.37 17.11 17.76
C PHE A 47 -12.34 17.73 16.73
N ARG A 48 -11.82 18.27 15.63
CA ARG A 48 -12.66 18.91 14.61
C ARG A 48 -13.30 17.86 13.70
N PRO A 49 -14.63 17.83 13.55
CA PRO A 49 -15.27 16.92 12.61
C PRO A 49 -14.97 17.35 11.17
N PHE A 50 -14.78 16.37 10.28
CA PHE A 50 -14.63 16.59 8.85
C PHE A 50 -15.31 15.47 8.07
N THR A 51 -15.55 15.69 6.77
CA THR A 51 -16.18 14.68 5.91
C THR A 51 -15.12 13.93 5.11
N ILE A 52 -14.92 12.65 5.43
CA ILE A 52 -14.04 11.79 4.64
C ILE A 52 -14.71 11.42 3.32
N LEU A 53 -13.94 11.46 2.23
CA LEU A 53 -14.40 11.10 0.89
C LEU A 53 -13.90 9.72 0.50
N LYS A 54 -14.78 8.85 0.02
CA LYS A 54 -14.42 7.54 -0.55
C LYS A 54 -15.22 7.30 -1.82
N PHE A 55 -14.77 6.40 -2.66
CA PHE A 55 -15.67 5.84 -3.65
C PHE A 55 -16.73 4.98 -2.98
N ARG A 56 -17.95 5.03 -3.50
CA ARG A 56 -19.03 4.19 -3.02
C ARG A 56 -18.76 2.74 -3.43
N THR A 57 -18.69 1.87 -2.43
CA THR A 57 -18.50 0.42 -2.62
C THR A 57 -19.71 -0.39 -2.19
N MET A 58 -20.76 0.26 -1.66
CA MET A 58 -21.99 -0.37 -1.20
C MET A 58 -23.20 0.22 -1.91
N ALA A 59 -24.23 -0.60 -2.13
CA ALA A 59 -25.51 -0.12 -2.66
C ALA A 59 -26.22 0.78 -1.62
N VAL A 60 -26.85 1.86 -2.08
CA VAL A 60 -27.47 2.87 -1.20
C VAL A 60 -28.67 2.27 -0.45
N ASP A 61 -29.46 1.45 -1.14
CA ASP A 61 -30.70 0.88 -0.61
C ASP A 61 -30.49 -0.50 0.06
N ALA A 62 -29.24 -0.89 0.34
CA ALA A 62 -28.96 -2.19 0.91
C ALA A 62 -29.36 -2.24 2.40
N PRO A 63 -30.08 -3.28 2.86
CA PRO A 63 -30.44 -3.44 4.27
C PRO A 63 -29.21 -3.35 5.19
N GLY A 64 -29.35 -2.65 6.32
CA GLY A 64 -28.27 -2.51 7.31
C GLY A 64 -27.27 -1.39 7.04
N THR A 65 -27.54 -0.43 6.13
CA THR A 65 -26.65 0.70 5.79
C THR A 65 -26.22 1.55 7.00
N TYR A 66 -26.99 1.52 8.09
CA TYR A 66 -26.70 2.23 9.34
C TYR A 66 -25.56 1.63 10.17
N VAL A 67 -25.15 0.37 9.93
CA VAL A 67 -24.04 -0.25 10.64
C VAL A 67 -22.71 0.23 10.05
N PRO A 68 -21.88 0.97 10.82
CA PRO A 68 -20.66 1.58 10.29
C PRO A 68 -19.54 0.56 10.03
N LEU A 69 -19.63 -0.62 10.66
CA LEU A 69 -18.66 -1.69 10.54
C LEU A 69 -19.01 -2.61 9.36
N THR A 70 -18.01 -2.98 8.57
CA THR A 70 -18.13 -4.02 7.55
C THR A 70 -17.59 -5.33 8.11
N VAL A 71 -18.33 -6.42 7.92
CA VAL A 71 -17.96 -7.74 8.44
C VAL A 71 -17.96 -8.75 7.30
N GLY A 72 -16.85 -9.47 7.10
CA GLY A 72 -16.75 -10.58 6.14
C GLY A 72 -17.22 -10.24 4.72
N GLN A 73 -18.00 -11.16 4.11
CA GLN A 73 -18.66 -10.97 2.82
C GLN A 73 -19.99 -10.22 3.02
N ASP A 74 -19.87 -8.92 3.24
CA ASP A 74 -21.03 -8.06 3.47
C ASP A 74 -21.91 -7.93 2.21
N PRO A 75 -23.20 -8.33 2.26
CA PRO A 75 -24.08 -8.33 1.09
C PRO A 75 -24.37 -6.93 0.55
N ARG A 76 -24.07 -5.87 1.31
CA ARG A 76 -24.21 -4.49 0.87
C ARG A 76 -23.17 -4.11 -0.19
N ILE A 77 -22.06 -4.85 -0.30
CA ILE A 77 -20.93 -4.53 -1.19
C ILE A 77 -21.27 -4.89 -2.64
N THR A 78 -21.09 -3.94 -3.56
CA THR A 78 -21.34 -4.14 -4.99
C THR A 78 -20.21 -4.91 -5.68
N ARG A 79 -20.39 -5.32 -6.95
CA ARG A 79 -19.37 -6.10 -7.68
C ARG A 79 -18.11 -5.28 -7.90
N VAL A 80 -18.27 -4.05 -8.39
CA VAL A 80 -17.17 -3.08 -8.53
C VAL A 80 -16.61 -2.71 -7.16
N GLY A 81 -17.49 -2.49 -6.17
CA GLY A 81 -17.10 -2.18 -4.79
C GLY A 81 -16.16 -3.22 -4.18
N ARG A 82 -16.36 -4.52 -4.47
CA ARG A 82 -15.47 -5.59 -4.01
C ARG A 82 -14.05 -5.45 -4.57
N ILE A 83 -13.91 -5.11 -5.84
CA ILE A 83 -12.60 -4.89 -6.49
C ILE A 83 -11.93 -3.65 -5.89
N LEU A 84 -12.68 -2.55 -5.77
CA LEU A 84 -12.15 -1.30 -5.21
C LEU A 84 -11.62 -1.49 -3.80
N ARG A 85 -12.36 -2.19 -2.92
CA ARG A 85 -11.93 -2.48 -1.54
C ARG A 85 -10.73 -3.40 -1.47
N LYS A 86 -10.68 -4.42 -2.33
CA LYS A 86 -9.55 -5.37 -2.38
C LYS A 86 -8.25 -4.65 -2.75
N LEU A 87 -8.32 -3.70 -3.69
CA LEU A 87 -7.18 -2.92 -4.15
C LEU A 87 -7.00 -1.59 -3.39
N LYS A 88 -7.86 -1.31 -2.38
CA LYS A 88 -7.94 -0.03 -1.64
C LYS A 88 -8.10 1.21 -2.53
N LEU A 89 -8.58 1.03 -3.76
CA LEU A 89 -8.84 2.12 -4.71
C LEU A 89 -10.01 2.99 -4.25
N ASP A 90 -10.87 2.46 -3.39
CA ASP A 90 -11.98 3.23 -2.80
C ASP A 90 -11.53 4.39 -1.92
N GLU A 91 -10.27 4.39 -1.47
CA GLU A 91 -9.71 5.41 -0.60
C GLU A 91 -9.05 6.58 -1.37
N LEU A 92 -8.88 6.46 -2.69
CA LEU A 92 -8.23 7.52 -3.50
C LEU A 92 -8.91 8.91 -3.41
N PRO A 93 -10.24 9.05 -3.30
CA PRO A 93 -10.86 10.36 -3.11
C PRO A 93 -10.40 11.10 -1.84
N GLN A 94 -9.82 10.41 -0.86
CA GLN A 94 -9.24 11.03 0.35
C GLN A 94 -8.03 11.94 0.01
N LEU A 95 -7.41 11.79 -1.16
CA LEU A 95 -6.38 12.74 -1.61
C LEU A 95 -6.91 14.18 -1.68
N VAL A 96 -8.21 14.37 -1.92
CA VAL A 96 -8.86 15.69 -1.84
C VAL A 96 -8.91 16.19 -0.40
N ASN A 97 -9.21 15.31 0.58
CA ASN A 97 -9.13 15.69 2.00
C ASN A 97 -7.71 16.07 2.42
N VAL A 98 -6.69 15.42 1.84
CA VAL A 98 -5.29 15.83 2.01
C VAL A 98 -5.06 17.21 1.40
N LEU A 99 -5.50 17.48 0.16
CA LEU A 99 -5.34 18.82 -0.43
C LEU A 99 -6.00 19.94 0.39
N VAL A 100 -7.21 19.73 0.88
CA VAL A 100 -7.96 20.75 1.65
C VAL A 100 -7.42 20.92 3.07
N GLY A 101 -6.73 19.91 3.62
CA GLY A 101 -6.01 20.01 4.88
C GLY A 101 -6.68 19.35 6.08
N ASP A 102 -7.76 18.61 5.83
CA ASP A 102 -8.41 17.74 6.81
C ASP A 102 -7.52 16.56 7.19
N MET A 103 -6.77 16.03 6.21
CA MET A 103 -5.95 14.83 6.33
C MET A 103 -4.49 15.07 5.90
N SER A 104 -3.65 14.10 6.22
CA SER A 104 -2.28 13.89 5.78
C SER A 104 -2.19 12.57 5.00
N PHE A 105 -1.11 12.31 4.25
CA PHE A 105 -0.91 10.96 3.70
C PHE A 105 -0.75 9.91 4.80
N VAL A 106 0.08 10.25 5.78
CA VAL A 106 0.42 9.39 6.91
C VAL A 106 0.03 10.08 8.21
N GLY A 107 -0.66 9.34 9.06
CA GLY A 107 -1.17 9.79 10.35
C GLY A 107 -2.28 8.86 10.86
N PRO A 108 -2.60 8.89 12.16
CA PRO A 108 -3.61 8.01 12.75
C PRO A 108 -4.92 7.99 11.95
N ARG A 109 -5.47 6.81 11.68
CA ARG A 109 -6.69 6.69 10.89
C ARG A 109 -7.87 7.39 11.59
N PRO A 110 -8.66 8.21 10.87
CA PRO A 110 -9.72 9.00 11.50
C PRO A 110 -10.91 8.13 11.90
N GLU A 111 -11.39 8.31 13.14
CA GLU A 111 -12.47 7.49 13.72
C GLU A 111 -13.84 8.18 13.68
N VAL A 112 -14.91 7.39 13.83
CA VAL A 112 -16.27 7.95 13.89
C VAL A 112 -16.47 8.71 15.22
N PRO A 113 -17.25 9.80 15.23
CA PRO A 113 -17.47 10.62 16.43
C PRO A 113 -17.87 9.82 17.68
N ARG A 114 -18.80 8.87 17.55
CA ARG A 114 -19.27 8.04 18.67
C ARG A 114 -18.15 7.29 19.40
N TYR A 115 -17.14 6.77 18.70
CA TYR A 115 -16.02 6.08 19.34
C TYR A 115 -15.03 7.05 19.98
N VAL A 116 -14.83 8.20 19.35
CA VAL A 116 -13.96 9.26 19.86
C VAL A 116 -14.55 9.88 21.13
N GLU A 117 -15.86 10.10 21.17
CA GLU A 117 -16.56 10.62 22.35
C GLU A 117 -16.45 9.65 23.54
N ARG A 118 -16.66 8.35 23.30
CA ARG A 118 -16.53 7.32 24.34
C ARG A 118 -15.13 7.24 24.93
N LEU A 119 -14.08 7.42 24.12
CA LEU A 119 -12.68 7.30 24.52
C LEU A 119 -11.92 8.64 24.44
N ARG A 120 -12.60 9.76 24.69
CA ARG A 120 -12.09 11.12 24.44
C ARG A 120 -10.70 11.37 25.04
N ALA A 121 -10.48 10.90 26.26
CA ALA A 121 -9.19 11.02 26.94
C ALA A 121 -8.06 10.31 26.18
N GLN A 122 -8.30 9.12 25.63
CA GLN A 122 -7.29 8.37 24.88
C GLN A 122 -6.99 9.00 23.51
N PHE A 123 -8.00 9.63 22.90
CA PHE A 123 -7.86 10.35 21.63
C PHE A 123 -7.21 11.73 21.74
N SER A 124 -7.10 12.30 22.95
CA SER A 124 -6.54 13.64 23.15
C SER A 124 -5.13 13.80 22.58
N GLU A 125 -4.28 12.80 22.81
CA GLU A 125 -2.92 12.72 22.26
C GLU A 125 -2.93 12.42 20.76
N VAL A 126 -3.78 11.49 20.33
CA VAL A 126 -3.84 11.01 18.94
C VAL A 126 -4.31 12.11 17.98
N LEU A 127 -5.28 12.91 18.40
CA LEU A 127 -5.85 14.00 17.59
C LEU A 127 -5.04 15.31 17.69
N THR A 128 -3.82 15.29 18.24
CA THR A 128 -2.89 16.42 18.15
C THR A 128 -2.31 16.58 16.74
N VAL A 129 -2.30 15.50 15.95
CA VAL A 129 -1.83 15.48 14.56
C VAL A 129 -2.99 15.29 13.58
N ARG A 130 -2.75 15.59 12.30
CA ARG A 130 -3.75 15.30 11.26
C ARG A 130 -3.91 13.80 11.08
N PRO A 131 -5.14 13.31 10.89
CA PRO A 131 -5.36 11.92 10.52
C PRO A 131 -4.75 11.61 9.14
N GLY A 132 -4.42 10.35 8.92
CA GLY A 132 -3.80 9.88 7.68
C GLY A 132 -4.71 9.00 6.83
N ILE A 133 -4.37 8.90 5.54
CA ILE A 133 -4.93 7.86 4.65
C ILE A 133 -4.41 6.49 5.11
N THR A 134 -3.12 6.41 5.46
CA THR A 134 -2.48 5.20 5.99
C THR A 134 -1.74 5.46 7.31
N ASP A 135 -1.58 4.42 8.11
CA ASP A 135 -0.85 4.40 9.38
C ASP A 135 -0.42 2.98 9.78
N LEU A 136 0.29 2.88 10.90
CA LEU A 136 0.70 1.60 11.49
C LEU A 136 -0.50 0.69 11.79
N ALA A 137 -1.63 1.27 12.23
CA ALA A 137 -2.84 0.50 12.48
C ALA A 137 -3.46 -0.05 11.18
N SER A 138 -3.49 0.72 10.10
CA SER A 138 -3.97 0.31 8.78
C SER A 138 -3.12 -0.81 8.18
N LEU A 139 -1.81 -0.79 8.45
CA LEU A 139 -0.91 -1.86 8.06
C LEU A 139 -1.16 -3.15 8.84
N ARG A 140 -1.31 -3.06 10.17
CA ARG A 140 -1.57 -4.23 11.02
C ARG A 140 -2.95 -4.83 10.82
N TYR A 141 -3.95 -3.98 10.62
CA TYR A 141 -5.37 -4.35 10.54
C TYR A 141 -5.92 -4.20 9.11
N ILE A 142 -5.12 -4.49 8.09
CA ILE A 142 -5.55 -4.35 6.70
C ILE A 142 -6.77 -5.23 6.36
N ASP A 143 -6.83 -6.41 7.01
CA ASP A 143 -7.89 -7.43 6.92
C ASP A 143 -8.81 -7.43 8.15
N GLU A 144 -9.00 -6.27 8.80
CA GLU A 144 -9.88 -6.09 9.98
C GLU A 144 -11.26 -6.71 9.80
N ALA A 145 -11.88 -6.56 8.62
CA ALA A 145 -13.20 -7.10 8.33
C ALA A 145 -13.24 -8.64 8.43
N THR A 146 -12.12 -9.31 8.14
CA THR A 146 -11.96 -10.77 8.26
C THR A 146 -11.68 -11.18 9.71
N LEU A 147 -10.95 -10.36 10.47
CA LEU A 147 -10.74 -10.58 11.90
C LEU A 147 -12.09 -10.51 12.65
N LEU A 148 -12.89 -9.49 12.36
CA LEU A 148 -14.17 -9.25 13.02
C LEU A 148 -15.28 -10.19 12.55
N SER A 149 -15.16 -10.83 11.37
CA SER A 149 -16.14 -11.82 10.90
C SER A 149 -16.17 -13.11 11.71
N ARG A 150 -15.15 -13.36 12.53
CA ARG A 150 -15.10 -14.51 13.44
C ARG A 150 -15.73 -14.20 14.81
N SER A 151 -16.15 -12.96 15.03
CA SER A 151 -16.73 -12.51 16.29
C SER A 151 -18.25 -12.71 16.32
N LEU A 152 -18.78 -13.13 17.47
CA LEU A 152 -20.21 -13.17 17.75
C LEU A 152 -20.81 -11.76 17.92
N ASN A 153 -20.00 -10.79 18.37
CA ASN A 153 -20.38 -9.39 18.52
C ASN A 153 -19.28 -8.47 17.95
N PRO A 154 -19.26 -8.24 16.63
CA PRO A 154 -18.18 -7.51 15.95
C PRO A 154 -17.97 -6.08 16.46
N GLU A 155 -19.03 -5.39 16.87
CA GLU A 155 -18.95 -4.01 17.36
C GLU A 155 -18.33 -3.92 18.77
N GLU A 156 -18.63 -4.89 19.62
CA GLU A 156 -18.03 -4.99 20.96
C GLU A 156 -16.57 -5.41 20.86
N ASP A 157 -16.26 -6.44 20.06
CA ASP A 157 -14.89 -6.89 19.83
C ASP A 157 -14.02 -5.80 19.21
N TYR A 158 -14.58 -4.99 18.31
CA TYR A 158 -13.89 -3.82 17.79
C TYR A 158 -13.47 -2.88 18.92
N GLN A 159 -14.39 -2.54 19.83
CA GLN A 159 -14.14 -1.57 20.88
C GLN A 159 -13.22 -2.07 21.99
N ILE A 160 -13.28 -3.36 22.31
CA ILE A 160 -12.51 -3.96 23.40
C ILE A 160 -11.13 -4.42 22.92
N LYS A 161 -11.02 -4.96 21.70
CA LYS A 161 -9.79 -5.61 21.22
C LYS A 161 -9.04 -4.78 20.20
N VAL A 162 -9.74 -4.21 19.21
CA VAL A 162 -9.10 -3.56 18.05
C VAL A 162 -8.77 -2.10 18.35
N LEU A 163 -9.73 -1.33 18.84
CA LEU A 163 -9.61 0.12 19.04
C LEU A 163 -8.48 0.51 20.02
N PRO A 164 -8.29 -0.17 21.17
CA PRO A 164 -7.17 0.14 22.06
C PRO A 164 -5.81 -0.09 21.40
N GLU A 165 -5.69 -1.14 20.58
CA GLU A 165 -4.45 -1.43 19.87
C GLU A 165 -4.19 -0.44 18.73
N LYS A 166 -5.24 0.00 18.02
CA LYS A 166 -5.13 1.12 17.05
C LYS A 166 -4.61 2.38 17.73
N LEU A 167 -5.14 2.72 18.90
CA LEU A 167 -4.68 3.88 19.68
C LEU A 167 -3.23 3.72 20.13
N ARG A 168 -2.82 2.52 20.57
CA ARG A 168 -1.41 2.24 20.92
C ARG A 168 -0.47 2.47 19.74
N LEU A 169 -0.84 1.97 18.55
CA LEU A 169 -0.08 2.15 17.31
C LEU A 169 -0.06 3.61 16.85
N ALA A 170 -1.17 4.34 16.99
CA ALA A 170 -1.22 5.77 16.71
C ALA A 170 -0.25 6.56 17.59
N LYS A 171 -0.22 6.27 18.90
CA LYS A 171 0.74 6.90 19.84
C LYS A 171 2.19 6.51 19.53
N LEU A 172 2.43 5.27 19.09
CA LEU A 172 3.76 4.84 18.64
C LEU A 172 4.23 5.64 17.42
N TYR A 173 3.35 5.85 16.43
CA TYR A 173 3.65 6.70 15.29
C TYR A 173 3.98 8.14 15.72
N ILE A 174 3.15 8.75 16.58
CA ILE A 174 3.34 10.13 17.04
C ILE A 174 4.71 10.31 17.72
N ARG A 175 5.15 9.34 18.53
CA ARG A 175 6.47 9.35 19.20
C ARG A 175 7.66 9.34 18.23
N HIS A 176 7.51 8.76 17.05
CA HIS A 176 8.59 8.61 16.06
C HIS A 176 8.34 9.39 14.76
N MET A 177 7.35 10.28 14.75
CA MET A 177 6.89 10.96 13.54
C MET A 177 8.04 11.73 12.89
N SER A 178 8.34 11.36 11.65
CA SER A 178 9.35 12.00 10.80
C SER A 178 8.97 11.80 9.34
N LEU A 179 9.48 12.65 8.44
CA LEU A 179 9.23 12.49 7.00
C LEU A 179 9.75 11.16 6.47
N TRP A 180 10.84 10.64 7.05
CA TRP A 180 11.38 9.33 6.69
C TRP A 180 10.45 8.20 7.12
N LEU A 181 9.89 8.27 8.33
CA LEU A 181 8.90 7.30 8.78
C LEU A 181 7.63 7.37 7.92
N ASP A 182 7.17 8.56 7.55
CA ASP A 182 6.03 8.72 6.66
C ASP A 182 6.28 8.03 5.30
N PHE A 183 7.44 8.29 4.71
CA PHE A 183 7.85 7.64 3.46
C PHE A 183 7.90 6.11 3.61
N ALA A 184 8.49 5.61 4.70
CA ALA A 184 8.55 4.17 4.98
C ALA A 184 7.15 3.55 5.16
N ILE A 185 6.21 4.23 5.81
CA ILE A 185 4.82 3.76 5.95
C ILE A 185 4.11 3.73 4.59
N ILE A 186 4.31 4.74 3.73
CA ILE A 186 3.75 4.75 2.37
C ILE A 186 4.30 3.57 1.57
N VAL A 187 5.61 3.38 1.54
CA VAL A 187 6.26 2.26 0.84
C VAL A 187 5.75 0.93 1.40
N GLN A 188 5.70 0.77 2.72
CA GLN A 188 5.17 -0.44 3.36
C GLN A 188 3.72 -0.71 2.96
N THR A 189 2.89 0.33 2.84
CA THR A 189 1.50 0.20 2.42
C THR A 189 1.41 -0.34 0.99
N LEU A 190 2.22 0.21 0.07
CA LEU A 190 2.28 -0.25 -1.31
C LEU A 190 2.77 -1.69 -1.43
N LEU A 191 3.83 -2.04 -0.69
CA LEU A 191 4.37 -3.40 -0.64
C LEU A 191 3.35 -4.40 -0.11
N HIS A 192 2.62 -4.03 0.94
CA HIS A 192 1.60 -4.90 1.53
C HIS A 192 0.40 -5.11 0.59
N ILE A 193 -0.07 -4.06 -0.09
CA ILE A 193 -1.10 -4.16 -1.14
C ILE A 193 -0.61 -5.05 -2.30
N GLY A 194 0.67 -4.89 -2.68
CA GLY A 194 1.34 -5.72 -3.69
C GLY A 194 1.71 -7.14 -3.23
N ARG A 195 1.45 -7.50 -1.95
CA ARG A 195 1.80 -8.79 -1.33
C ARG A 195 3.30 -9.12 -1.38
N ILE A 196 4.14 -8.08 -1.31
CA ILE A 196 5.59 -8.20 -1.28
C ILE A 196 6.02 -8.33 0.21
N PRO A 197 6.77 -9.38 0.60
CA PRO A 197 7.09 -9.71 1.98
C PRO A 197 8.31 -8.92 2.47
N PHE A 198 8.29 -7.61 2.29
CA PHE A 198 9.35 -6.73 2.71
C PHE A 198 8.85 -5.80 3.82
N VAL A 199 9.71 -5.56 4.81
CA VAL A 199 9.43 -4.65 5.92
C VAL A 199 10.39 -3.46 5.81
N ALA A 200 9.85 -2.30 5.46
CA ALA A 200 10.59 -1.06 5.25
C ALA A 200 11.01 -0.36 6.56
N PHE A 201 10.56 -0.85 7.72
CA PHE A 201 10.91 -0.27 9.01
C PHE A 201 12.30 -0.71 9.48
N THR A 202 13.03 0.19 10.11
CA THR A 202 14.34 -0.10 10.71
C THR A 202 14.24 -0.38 12.21
N LEU A 203 13.37 0.34 12.92
CA LEU A 203 13.20 0.22 14.38
C LEU A 203 12.44 -1.06 14.77
N PRO A 204 12.92 -1.82 15.78
CA PRO A 204 12.29 -3.08 16.21
C PRO A 204 10.82 -2.92 16.62
N GLU A 205 10.48 -1.86 17.36
CA GLU A 205 9.10 -1.62 17.80
C GLU A 205 8.13 -1.35 16.65
N LEU A 206 8.60 -0.72 15.57
CA LEU A 206 7.83 -0.47 14.35
C LEU A 206 7.70 -1.72 13.48
N LYS A 207 8.73 -2.56 13.44
CA LYS A 207 8.66 -3.88 12.78
C LYS A 207 7.63 -4.77 13.46
N ALA A 208 7.71 -4.91 14.79
CA ALA A 208 6.79 -5.71 15.58
C ALA A 208 5.32 -5.24 15.47
N ALA A 209 5.11 -3.95 15.19
CA ALA A 209 3.78 -3.41 14.95
C ALA A 209 3.13 -3.88 13.64
N VAL A 210 3.92 -4.27 12.63
CA VAL A 210 3.45 -4.56 11.27
C VAL A 210 3.75 -5.99 10.83
N GLU A 211 4.55 -6.74 11.60
CA GLU A 211 4.80 -8.16 11.34
C GLU A 211 3.48 -8.96 11.31
N PRO A 212 3.12 -9.54 10.14
CA PRO A 212 2.00 -10.45 10.09
C PRO A 212 2.36 -11.75 10.84
N PRO A 213 1.38 -12.45 11.44
CA PRO A 213 1.61 -13.85 11.81
C PRO A 213 2.01 -14.60 10.53
N LEU A 214 3.17 -15.24 10.56
CA LEU A 214 3.81 -15.92 9.44
C LEU A 214 2.89 -16.99 8.83
N THR A 215 2.01 -16.61 7.91
CA THR A 215 1.31 -17.52 7.00
C THR A 215 1.11 -16.83 5.64
N SER A 216 2.15 -16.86 4.81
CA SER A 216 2.04 -16.47 3.39
C SER A 216 2.84 -17.45 2.53
N LEU A 217 2.54 -17.54 1.22
CA LEU A 217 3.34 -18.28 0.22
C LEU A 217 4.85 -18.06 0.39
N TRP A 218 5.26 -16.90 0.89
CA TRP A 218 6.64 -16.53 1.15
C TRP A 218 7.28 -17.28 2.31
N THR A 219 6.56 -17.76 3.33
CA THR A 219 7.21 -18.56 4.40
C THR A 219 7.82 -19.85 3.85
N ASN A 220 7.19 -20.42 2.82
CA ASN A 220 7.69 -21.62 2.14
C ASN A 220 8.72 -21.29 1.06
N LEU A 221 8.57 -20.15 0.37
CA LEU A 221 9.50 -19.72 -0.67
C LEU A 221 10.76 -19.05 -0.12
N TRP A 222 10.72 -18.42 1.05
CA TRP A 222 11.84 -17.65 1.61
C TRP A 222 13.07 -18.52 1.90
N PRO A 223 12.95 -19.71 2.53
CA PRO A 223 14.08 -20.61 2.67
C PRO A 223 14.63 -21.05 1.31
N PHE A 224 13.76 -21.27 0.32
CA PHE A 224 14.18 -21.63 -1.04
C PHE A 224 14.93 -20.48 -1.73
N ILE A 225 14.36 -19.27 -1.72
CA ILE A 225 14.99 -18.06 -2.27
C ILE A 225 16.31 -17.80 -1.57
N MET A 226 16.38 -17.93 -0.24
CA MET A 226 17.63 -17.72 0.50
C MET A 226 18.67 -18.80 0.24
N LYS A 227 18.25 -20.05 0.02
CA LYS A 227 19.13 -21.15 -0.39
C LYS A 227 19.67 -20.95 -1.81
N TRP A 228 18.82 -20.48 -2.73
CA TRP A 228 19.13 -20.33 -4.15
C TRP A 228 19.40 -18.88 -4.57
N ARG A 229 19.58 -17.94 -3.63
CA ARG A 229 19.77 -16.52 -3.94
C ARG A 229 20.96 -16.27 -4.86
N LYS A 230 22.03 -17.06 -4.65
CA LYS A 230 23.26 -17.08 -5.48
C LYS A 230 22.95 -17.29 -6.96
N PRO A 231 22.44 -18.47 -7.34
CA PRO A 231 22.08 -18.73 -8.72
C PRO A 231 20.94 -17.82 -9.23
N ILE A 232 19.96 -17.44 -8.39
CA ILE A 232 18.86 -16.56 -8.82
C ILE A 232 19.39 -15.19 -9.28
N ILE A 233 20.27 -14.55 -8.50
CA ILE A 233 20.84 -13.24 -8.87
C ILE A 233 21.69 -13.36 -10.13
N ILE A 234 22.49 -14.42 -10.27
CA ILE A 234 23.30 -14.66 -11.47
C ILE A 234 22.40 -14.81 -12.71
N VAL A 235 21.33 -15.61 -12.60
CA VAL A 235 20.38 -15.81 -13.71
C VAL A 235 19.66 -14.51 -14.06
N LEU A 236 19.26 -13.71 -13.06
CA LEU A 236 18.64 -12.41 -13.30
C LEU A 236 19.60 -11.41 -13.96
N ASP A 237 20.86 -11.33 -13.52
CA ASP A 237 21.86 -10.44 -14.12
C ASP A 237 22.14 -10.84 -15.58
N LEU A 238 22.31 -12.14 -15.85
CA LEU A 238 22.48 -12.65 -17.21
C LEU A 238 21.24 -12.37 -18.09
N ALA A 239 20.04 -12.59 -17.58
CA ALA A 239 18.81 -12.28 -18.29
C ALA A 239 18.69 -10.78 -18.60
N LEU A 240 19.10 -9.91 -17.68
CA LEU A 240 19.07 -8.47 -17.85
C LEU A 240 20.09 -7.99 -18.89
N ILE A 241 21.27 -8.61 -18.96
CA ILE A 241 22.26 -8.38 -20.02
C ILE A 241 21.70 -8.77 -21.39
N ILE A 242 21.11 -9.96 -21.49
CA ILE A 242 20.50 -10.45 -22.74
C ILE A 242 19.37 -9.51 -23.17
N LEU A 243 18.49 -9.14 -22.24
CA LEU A 243 17.35 -8.26 -22.52
C LEU A 243 17.81 -6.85 -22.91
N ALA A 244 18.80 -6.29 -22.22
CA ALA A 244 19.37 -4.99 -22.55
C ALA A 244 20.03 -5.00 -23.94
N ASN A 245 20.76 -6.07 -24.28
CA ASN A 245 21.37 -6.20 -25.61
C ASN A 245 20.31 -6.38 -26.70
N TYR A 246 19.26 -7.16 -26.43
CA TYR A 246 18.12 -7.30 -27.34
C TYR A 246 17.46 -5.94 -27.58
N PHE A 247 17.15 -5.20 -26.53
CA PHE A 247 16.52 -3.88 -26.62
C PHE A 247 17.40 -2.88 -27.38
N ALA A 248 18.72 -2.91 -27.17
CA ALA A 248 19.67 -2.08 -27.92
C ALA A 248 19.67 -2.40 -29.42
N PHE A 249 19.62 -3.68 -29.80
CA PHE A 249 19.51 -4.10 -31.20
C PHE A 249 18.16 -3.72 -31.82
N THR A 250 17.06 -3.90 -31.06
CA THR A 250 15.72 -3.48 -31.50
C THR A 250 15.68 -1.98 -31.76
N LEU A 251 16.26 -1.16 -30.88
CA LEU A 251 16.36 0.29 -31.07
C LEU A 251 17.27 0.68 -32.24
N ARG A 252 18.38 -0.04 -32.44
CA ARG A 252 19.33 0.21 -33.54
C ARG A 252 18.73 -0.04 -34.92
N TYR A 253 17.83 -1.01 -35.03
CA TYR A 253 17.22 -1.45 -36.29
C TYR A 253 15.72 -1.13 -36.38
N ASP A 254 15.23 -0.14 -35.63
CA ASP A 254 13.83 0.31 -35.65
C ASP A 254 12.79 -0.82 -35.51
N GLY A 255 13.12 -1.86 -34.72
CA GLY A 255 12.27 -3.02 -34.49
C GLY A 255 12.53 -4.23 -35.40
N ASN A 256 13.30 -4.09 -36.48
CA ASN A 256 13.50 -5.14 -37.49
C ASN A 256 14.98 -5.53 -37.62
N ILE A 257 15.44 -6.45 -36.77
CA ILE A 257 16.82 -6.96 -36.81
C ILE A 257 17.03 -7.80 -38.08
N PRO A 258 17.95 -7.42 -38.99
CA PRO A 258 18.23 -8.19 -40.21
C PRO A 258 18.82 -9.57 -39.90
N GLU A 259 18.49 -10.60 -40.68
CA GLU A 259 18.98 -11.97 -40.44
C GLU A 259 20.51 -12.08 -40.44
N GLY A 260 21.20 -11.27 -41.25
CA GLY A 260 22.67 -11.24 -41.28
C GLY A 260 23.33 -10.69 -40.00
N GLU A 261 22.58 -9.95 -39.17
CA GLU A 261 23.05 -9.33 -37.93
C GLU A 261 22.78 -10.20 -36.69
N LEU A 262 22.02 -11.29 -36.83
CA LEU A 262 21.76 -12.25 -35.75
C LEU A 262 23.05 -12.87 -35.22
N HIS A 263 24.01 -13.16 -36.11
CA HIS A 263 25.30 -13.70 -35.72
C HIS A 263 26.09 -12.72 -34.85
N THR A 264 26.08 -11.43 -35.22
CA THR A 264 26.72 -10.36 -34.45
C THR A 264 26.02 -10.17 -33.10
N PHE A 265 24.70 -10.29 -33.05
CA PHE A 265 23.93 -10.28 -31.80
C PHE A 265 24.38 -11.41 -30.86
N GLU A 266 24.42 -12.65 -31.34
CA GLU A 266 24.82 -13.83 -30.55
C GLU A 266 26.25 -13.69 -30.01
N GLN A 267 27.20 -13.29 -30.85
CA GLN A 267 28.58 -13.05 -30.44
C GLN A 267 28.69 -11.96 -29.38
N THR A 268 27.92 -10.88 -29.53
CA THR A 268 27.92 -9.76 -28.58
C THR A 268 27.37 -10.20 -27.22
N VAL A 269 26.25 -10.94 -27.19
CA VAL A 269 25.70 -11.49 -25.94
C VAL A 269 26.72 -12.41 -25.28
N LEU A 270 27.33 -13.33 -26.04
CA LEU A 270 28.30 -14.28 -25.51
C LEU A 270 29.52 -13.57 -24.92
N ALA A 271 30.05 -12.57 -25.63
CA ALA A 271 31.17 -11.75 -25.17
C ALA A 271 30.80 -10.96 -23.90
N LEU A 272 29.62 -10.34 -23.85
CA LEU A 272 29.15 -9.61 -22.68
C LEU A 272 29.00 -10.53 -21.46
N VAL A 273 28.42 -11.72 -21.63
CA VAL A 273 28.30 -12.73 -20.58
C VAL A 273 29.68 -13.19 -20.10
N ALA A 274 30.63 -13.43 -21.01
CA ALA A 274 31.99 -13.83 -20.66
C ALA A 274 32.73 -12.72 -19.89
N ILE A 275 32.70 -11.48 -20.38
CA ILE A 275 33.31 -10.32 -19.72
C ILE A 275 32.69 -10.12 -18.32
N ARG A 276 31.36 -10.22 -18.21
CA ARG A 276 30.66 -10.10 -16.93
C ARG A 276 31.08 -11.23 -15.97
N GLY A 277 31.17 -12.46 -16.45
CA GLY A 277 31.61 -13.61 -15.65
C GLY A 277 33.04 -13.44 -15.11
N VAL A 278 33.96 -12.96 -15.96
CA VAL A 278 35.34 -12.63 -15.58
C VAL A 278 35.36 -11.48 -14.56
N ALA A 279 34.60 -10.42 -14.79
CA ALA A 279 34.50 -9.30 -13.86
C ALA A 279 33.94 -9.74 -12.50
N PHE A 280 32.93 -10.63 -12.49
CA PHE A 280 32.39 -11.21 -11.26
C PHE A 280 33.43 -11.98 -10.45
N ALA A 281 34.27 -12.76 -11.13
CA ALA A 281 35.33 -13.56 -10.50
C ALA A 281 36.50 -12.70 -10.01
N LEU A 282 36.93 -11.70 -10.80
CA LEU A 282 38.12 -10.90 -10.50
C LEU A 282 37.88 -9.81 -9.45
N PHE A 283 36.75 -9.11 -9.52
CA PHE A 283 36.49 -7.93 -8.69
C PHE A 283 35.71 -8.22 -7.41
N GLY A 284 35.43 -9.49 -7.12
CA GLY A 284 34.62 -9.82 -5.96
C GLY A 284 33.23 -9.17 -6.03
N LEU A 285 32.66 -8.96 -7.22
CA LEU A 285 31.30 -8.40 -7.34
C LEU A 285 30.27 -9.36 -6.73
N ASN A 286 30.64 -10.64 -6.64
CA ASN A 286 30.01 -11.67 -5.82
C ASN A 286 30.14 -11.47 -4.29
N GLU A 287 30.83 -10.44 -3.83
CA GLU A 287 30.89 -10.00 -2.43
C GLU A 287 30.22 -8.63 -2.24
N GLY A 288 30.30 -7.73 -3.22
CA GLY A 288 29.69 -6.39 -3.19
C GLY A 288 28.16 -6.37 -3.31
N LEU A 289 27.58 -7.22 -4.16
CA LEU A 289 26.13 -7.48 -4.22
C LEU A 289 25.62 -8.33 -3.03
N TRP A 290 26.52 -8.80 -2.17
CA TRP A 290 26.32 -9.93 -1.27
C TRP A 290 26.65 -9.63 0.19
N ARG A 291 27.07 -8.40 0.50
CA ARG A 291 27.28 -7.95 1.87
C ARG A 291 26.00 -7.32 2.42
N TYR A 292 25.54 -7.96 3.51
CA TYR A 292 24.30 -7.83 4.29
C TYR A 292 23.12 -8.68 3.81
#